data_AF-A0A7V8SR66-F1
#
_entry.id   AF-A0A7V8SR66-F1
#
_cell.length_a   1.000
_cell.length_b   1.000
_cell.length_c   1.000
_cell.angle_alpha   90.00
_cell.angle_beta   90.00
_cell.angle_gamma   90.00
#
_symmetry.space_group_name_H-M   'P 1'
#
loop_
_entity.id
_entity.type
_entity.pdbx_description
1 polymer ?
#
loop_
_entity_poly.entity_id
_entity_poly.type
_entity_poly.pdbx_seq_one_letter_code
_entity_poly.pdbx_strand_id
1 'polypeptide(L)'
;MTETLALVVAGGALFAGGTMLLLSRPLTRILLGAVLLGNGVNLLLLASSGPAGQAPLLYRGSDPDRMPDPLPQVLVLTAIVITLALTAFLVTMAYRAWQLSGTDDVQDDVEDVRVAQRADYVEERDRLRAKYRERRDAYRALVNAEEEEEARERRAYQQLGRARDQYREMRHRQRADARARRARQARAEETAEETAEEDDLWETILGGDR
;
A
#
# COMPACT_ATOMS: atom_id res chain seq x y z
N MET A 1 -32.40 7.90 48.80
CA MET A 1 -31.28 8.07 47.84
C MET A 1 -30.57 6.74 47.59
N THR A 2 -30.40 5.92 48.62
CA THR A 2 -29.92 4.54 48.55
C THR A 2 -30.75 3.65 47.63
N GLU A 3 -32.06 3.86 47.60
CA GLU A 3 -33.03 3.07 46.81
C GLU A 3 -32.82 3.30 45.31
N THR A 4 -32.70 4.57 44.90
CA THR A 4 -32.43 4.95 43.51
C THR A 4 -31.06 4.45 43.05
N LEU A 5 -30.04 4.51 43.92
CA LEU A 5 -28.71 3.98 43.61
C LEU A 5 -28.75 2.47 43.34
N ALA A 6 -29.48 1.72 44.17
CA ALA A 6 -29.65 0.28 43.98
C ALA A 6 -30.33 -0.05 42.64
N LEU A 7 -31.36 0.70 42.26
CA LEU A 7 -32.04 0.55 40.97
C LEU A 7 -31.11 0.86 39.78
N VAL A 8 -30.31 1.91 39.88
CA VAL A 8 -29.34 2.27 38.83
C VAL A 8 -28.26 1.19 38.67
N VAL A 9 -27.72 0.68 39.77
CA VAL A 9 -26.71 -0.39 39.73
C VAL A 9 -27.32 -1.69 39.19
N ALA A 10 -28.51 -2.07 39.65
CA ALA A 10 -29.20 -3.27 39.15
C ALA A 10 -29.56 -3.13 37.67
N GLY A 11 -30.11 -1.99 37.25
CA GLY A 11 -30.43 -1.68 35.86
C GLY A 11 -29.19 -1.70 34.97
N GLY A 12 -28.08 -1.11 35.43
CA GLY A 12 -26.79 -1.13 34.74
C GLY A 12 -26.20 -2.54 34.62
N ALA A 13 -26.30 -3.36 35.67
CA ALA A 13 -25.84 -4.75 35.63
C ALA A 13 -26.67 -5.61 34.65
N LEU A 14 -28.00 -5.43 34.62
CA LEU A 14 -28.88 -6.08 33.65
C LEU A 14 -28.61 -5.60 32.22
N PHE A 15 -28.34 -4.31 32.04
CA PHE A 15 -27.98 -3.73 30.74
C PHE A 15 -26.67 -4.34 30.23
N ALA A 16 -25.62 -4.34 31.05
CA ALA A 16 -24.32 -4.92 30.71
C ALA A 16 -24.42 -6.43 30.43
N GLY A 17 -25.14 -7.17 31.28
CA GLY A 17 -25.40 -8.59 31.09
C GLY A 17 -26.16 -8.87 29.80
N GLY A 18 -27.20 -8.09 29.51
CA GLY A 18 -28.01 -8.22 28.30
C GLY A 18 -27.21 -7.90 27.04
N THR A 19 -26.37 -6.85 27.05
CA THR A 19 -25.43 -6.55 25.95
C THR A 19 -24.45 -7.70 25.72
N MET A 20 -23.86 -8.26 26.78
CA MET A 20 -22.94 -9.39 26.65
C MET A 20 -23.62 -10.63 26.03
N LEU A 21 -24.88 -10.89 26.40
CA LEU A 21 -25.69 -11.97 25.84
C LEU A 21 -26.07 -11.71 24.38
N LEU A 22 -26.35 -10.46 23.98
CA LEU A 22 -26.62 -10.09 22.58
C LEU A 22 -25.42 -10.34 21.65
N LEU A 23 -24.20 -10.25 22.18
CA LEU A 23 -22.96 -10.54 21.43
C LEU A 23 -22.66 -12.04 21.33
N SER A 24 -23.50 -12.90 21.91
CA SER A 24 -23.33 -14.36 21.82
C SER A 24 -23.85 -14.90 20.48
N ARG A 25 -23.30 -16.02 20.01
CA ARG A 25 -23.76 -16.68 18.78
C ARG A 25 -25.09 -17.46 18.89
N PRO A 26 -25.43 -18.13 20.03
CA PRO A 26 -26.70 -18.83 20.15
C PRO A 26 -27.91 -17.88 20.17
N LEU A 27 -28.92 -18.14 19.32
CA LEU A 27 -30.16 -17.37 19.22
C LEU A 27 -30.90 -17.29 20.56
N THR A 28 -30.93 -18.37 21.32
CA THR A 28 -31.51 -18.37 22.68
C THR A 28 -30.82 -17.38 23.63
N ARG A 29 -29.49 -17.23 23.53
CA ARG A 29 -28.74 -16.26 24.35
C ARG A 29 -29.01 -14.83 23.90
N ILE A 30 -29.07 -14.58 22.59
CA ILE A 30 -29.45 -13.27 22.04
C ILE A 30 -30.84 -12.88 22.52
N LEU A 31 -31.80 -13.80 22.45
CA LEU A 31 -33.16 -13.59 22.93
C LEU A 31 -33.20 -13.26 24.43
N LEU A 32 -32.51 -14.05 25.25
CA LEU A 32 -32.41 -13.81 26.69
C LEU A 32 -31.72 -12.47 26.98
N GLY A 33 -30.72 -12.08 26.17
CA GLY A 33 -30.05 -10.79 26.22
C GLY A 33 -31.00 -9.62 25.94
N ALA A 34 -31.86 -9.74 24.93
CA ALA A 34 -32.88 -8.74 24.62
C ALA A 34 -33.91 -8.58 25.75
N VAL A 35 -34.34 -9.69 26.37
CA VAL A 35 -35.22 -9.66 27.55
C VAL A 35 -34.53 -8.99 28.73
N LEU A 36 -33.27 -9.33 29.01
CA LEU A 36 -32.49 -8.76 30.12
C LEU A 36 -32.28 -7.25 29.94
N LEU A 37 -31.95 -6.83 28.72
CA LEU A 37 -31.82 -5.42 28.35
C LEU A 37 -33.13 -4.64 28.52
N GLY A 38 -34.25 -5.20 28.05
CA GLY A 38 -35.57 -4.58 28.25
C GLY A 38 -35.91 -4.37 29.72
N ASN A 39 -35.63 -5.35 30.57
CA ASN A 39 -35.80 -5.23 32.02
C ASN A 39 -34.85 -4.18 32.63
N GLY A 40 -33.58 -4.14 32.19
CA GLY A 40 -32.62 -3.12 32.61
C GLY A 40 -33.09 -1.70 32.28
N VAL A 41 -33.57 -1.47 31.05
CA VAL A 41 -34.12 -0.17 30.62
C VAL A 41 -35.34 0.22 31.45
N ASN A 42 -36.24 -0.72 31.75
CA ASN A 42 -37.40 -0.47 32.60
C ASN A 42 -37.00 -0.03 34.02
N LEU A 43 -35.95 -0.64 34.60
CA LEU A 43 -35.44 -0.21 35.91
C LEU A 43 -34.78 1.17 35.87
N LEU A 44 -34.05 1.49 34.80
CA LEU A 44 -33.41 2.80 34.63
C LEU A 44 -34.46 3.91 34.43
N LEU A 45 -35.56 3.63 33.71
CA LEU A 45 -36.70 4.52 33.61
C LEU A 45 -37.43 4.68 34.94
N LEU A 46 -37.58 3.61 35.72
CA LEU A 46 -38.17 3.72 37.05
C LEU A 46 -37.30 4.58 37.99
N ALA A 47 -35.97 4.44 37.90
CA ALA A 47 -35.04 5.24 38.69
C ALA A 47 -35.11 6.75 38.38
N SER A 48 -35.59 7.16 37.20
CA SER A 48 -35.80 8.57 36.86
C SER A 48 -37.10 9.17 37.41
N SER A 49 -38.04 8.35 37.93
CA SER A 49 -39.32 8.79 38.51
C SER A 49 -39.18 9.56 39.83
N GLY A 50 -37.98 9.60 40.41
CA GLY A 50 -37.66 10.36 41.62
C GLY A 50 -37.69 9.50 42.90
N PRO A 51 -37.71 10.15 44.08
CA PRO A 51 -37.74 9.46 45.37
C PRO A 51 -38.98 8.59 45.53
N ALA A 52 -38.85 7.51 46.33
CA ALA A 52 -39.99 6.69 46.69
C ALA A 52 -41.06 7.53 47.41
N GLY A 53 -42.25 7.58 46.85
CA GLY A 53 -43.39 8.35 47.36
C GLY A 53 -44.66 7.50 47.46
N GLN A 54 -45.79 8.16 47.72
CA GLN A 54 -47.10 7.50 47.70
C GLN A 54 -47.48 7.11 46.27
N ALA A 55 -48.25 6.03 46.10
CA ALA A 55 -48.73 5.64 44.78
C ALA A 55 -49.45 6.82 44.10
N PRO A 56 -49.23 7.05 42.79
CA PRO A 56 -49.77 8.20 42.08
C PRO A 56 -51.26 8.05 41.77
N LEU A 57 -52.06 7.95 42.84
CA LEU A 57 -53.49 7.76 42.82
C LEU A 57 -54.12 8.91 43.61
N LEU A 58 -54.98 9.68 42.95
CA LEU A 58 -55.64 10.85 43.52
C LEU A 58 -56.78 10.42 44.46
N TYR A 59 -56.43 10.00 45.67
CA TYR A 59 -57.37 9.75 46.75
C TYR A 59 -57.66 11.04 47.54
N ARG A 60 -58.78 11.11 48.25
CA ARG A 60 -59.01 12.24 49.19
C ARG A 60 -57.94 12.22 50.28
N GLY A 61 -57.11 13.27 50.32
CA GLY A 61 -56.06 13.45 51.32
C GLY A 61 -54.64 13.06 50.87
N SER A 62 -54.43 12.72 49.59
CA SER A 62 -53.07 12.52 49.06
C SER A 62 -52.35 13.87 48.88
N ASP A 63 -51.11 13.94 49.35
CA ASP A 63 -50.23 15.09 49.21
C ASP A 63 -49.52 15.04 47.84
N PRO A 64 -49.81 15.96 46.90
CA PRO A 64 -49.20 15.98 45.57
C PRO A 64 -47.66 16.07 45.61
N ASP A 65 -47.10 16.68 46.65
CA ASP A 65 -45.65 16.88 46.78
C ASP A 65 -44.91 15.60 47.22
N ARG A 66 -45.66 14.57 47.64
CA ARG A 66 -45.14 13.25 48.05
C ARG A 66 -45.37 12.16 47.01
N MET A 67 -45.74 12.54 45.80
CA MET A 67 -46.07 11.64 44.72
C MET A 67 -44.90 11.57 43.71
N PRO A 68 -44.44 10.37 43.32
CA PRO A 68 -43.43 10.22 42.28
C PRO A 68 -43.99 10.62 40.91
N ASP A 69 -43.11 10.98 39.97
CA ASP A 69 -43.53 11.40 38.63
C ASP A 69 -44.28 10.25 37.92
N PRO A 70 -45.56 10.43 37.53
CA PRO A 70 -46.34 9.39 36.86
C PRO A 70 -45.90 9.15 35.41
N LEU A 71 -45.17 10.09 34.78
CA LEU A 71 -44.81 9.97 33.37
C LEU A 71 -43.90 8.76 33.09
N PRO A 72 -42.77 8.57 33.80
CA PRO A 72 -41.94 7.37 33.63
C PRO A 72 -42.70 6.06 33.90
N GLN A 73 -43.69 6.06 34.79
CA GLN A 73 -44.44 4.85 35.14
C GLN A 73 -45.35 4.38 33.99
N VAL A 74 -46.02 5.32 33.32
CA VAL A 74 -46.82 5.00 32.13
C VAL A 74 -45.92 4.53 30.99
N LEU A 75 -44.74 5.15 30.81
CA LEU A 75 -43.77 4.69 29.83
C LEU A 75 -43.30 3.26 30.10
N VAL A 76 -42.99 2.92 31.36
CA VAL A 76 -42.60 1.55 31.74
C VAL A 76 -43.72 0.55 31.47
N LEU A 77 -44.98 0.87 31.77
CA LEU A 77 -46.12 0.00 31.48
C LEU A 77 -46.22 -0.29 29.97
N THR A 78 -46.08 0.73 29.12
CA THR A 78 -46.08 0.56 27.66
C THR A 78 -44.88 -0.25 27.18
N ALA A 79 -43.70 -0.02 27.74
CA ALA A 79 -42.49 -0.75 27.41
C ALA A 79 -42.63 -2.24 27.75
N ILE A 80 -43.20 -2.59 28.90
CA ILE A 80 -43.44 -3.99 29.31
C ILE A 80 -44.31 -4.73 28.28
N VAL A 81 -45.40 -4.10 27.82
CA VAL A 81 -46.30 -4.73 26.84
C VAL A 81 -45.61 -4.92 25.49
N ILE A 82 -44.85 -3.92 25.03
CA ILE A 82 -44.06 -4.00 23.80
C ILE A 82 -43.00 -5.10 23.90
N THR A 83 -42.24 -5.14 25.00
CA THR A 83 -41.22 -6.17 25.25
C THR A 83 -41.85 -7.55 25.29
N LEU A 84 -43.02 -7.73 25.91
CA LEU A 84 -43.72 -9.01 25.93
C LEU A 84 -44.14 -9.44 24.52
N ALA A 85 -44.73 -8.54 23.73
CA ALA A 85 -45.17 -8.82 22.36
C ALA A 85 -43.97 -9.17 21.45
N LEU A 86 -42.90 -8.38 21.52
CA LEU A 86 -41.65 -8.65 20.78
C LEU A 86 -41.00 -9.95 21.23
N THR A 87 -40.98 -10.24 22.53
CA THR A 87 -40.41 -11.50 23.04
C THR A 87 -41.19 -12.70 22.55
N ALA A 88 -42.53 -12.66 22.62
CA ALA A 88 -43.36 -13.75 22.10
C ALA A 88 -43.14 -13.95 20.59
N PHE A 89 -43.05 -12.86 19.83
CA PHE A 89 -42.73 -12.90 18.40
C PHE A 89 -41.35 -13.51 18.14
N LEU A 90 -40.31 -13.03 18.83
CA LEU A 90 -38.94 -13.50 18.67
C LEU A 90 -38.77 -14.95 19.11
N VAL A 91 -39.41 -15.40 20.19
CA VAL A 91 -39.44 -16.82 20.61
C VAL A 91 -40.07 -17.67 19.51
N THR A 92 -41.20 -17.23 18.94
CA THR A 92 -41.89 -17.96 17.87
C THR A 92 -41.02 -18.06 16.62
N MET A 93 -40.34 -16.97 16.26
CA MET A 93 -39.40 -16.95 15.13
C MET A 93 -38.16 -17.81 15.40
N ALA A 94 -37.59 -17.75 16.60
CA ALA A 94 -36.46 -18.58 16.99
C ALA A 94 -36.82 -20.08 16.96
N TYR A 95 -38.00 -20.43 17.47
CA TYR A 95 -38.54 -21.79 17.38
C TYR A 95 -38.66 -22.25 15.92
N ARG A 96 -39.21 -21.40 15.05
CA ARG A 96 -39.32 -21.69 13.62
C ARG A 96 -37.95 -21.80 12.93
N ALA A 97 -37.00 -20.95 13.29
CA ALA A 97 -35.64 -20.98 12.76
C ALA A 97 -34.91 -22.27 13.17
N TRP A 98 -35.07 -22.69 14.43
CA TRP A 98 -34.54 -23.95 14.93
C TRP A 98 -35.14 -25.15 14.20
N GLN A 99 -36.46 -25.15 13.97
CA GLN A 99 -37.14 -26.21 13.21
C GLN A 99 -36.60 -26.35 11.76
N LEU A 100 -36.21 -25.23 11.13
CA LEU A 100 -35.69 -25.21 9.77
C LEU A 100 -34.19 -25.55 9.71
N SER A 101 -33.40 -25.07 10.65
CA SER A 101 -31.93 -25.13 10.60
C SER A 101 -31.34 -26.29 11.41
N GLY A 102 -32.09 -26.83 12.39
CA GLY A 102 -31.64 -27.88 13.30
C GLY A 102 -30.55 -27.44 14.31
N THR A 103 -30.13 -26.18 14.26
CA THR A 103 -29.13 -25.57 15.13
C THR A 103 -29.68 -24.26 15.70
N ASP A 104 -29.26 -23.92 16.92
CA ASP A 104 -29.57 -22.65 17.59
C ASP A 104 -28.48 -21.58 17.34
N ASP A 105 -27.42 -21.93 16.59
CA ASP A 105 -26.29 -21.03 16.36
C ASP A 105 -26.54 -20.13 15.15
N VAL A 106 -26.36 -18.82 15.32
CA VAL A 106 -26.45 -17.85 14.21
C VAL A 106 -25.31 -18.13 13.24
N GLN A 107 -25.67 -18.47 12.00
CA GLN A 107 -24.71 -18.78 10.95
C GLN A 107 -24.11 -17.50 10.36
N ASP A 108 -22.83 -17.56 10.03
CA ASP A 108 -22.15 -16.50 9.29
C ASP A 108 -22.69 -16.47 7.85
N ASP A 109 -22.91 -15.27 7.28
CA ASP A 109 -23.42 -15.15 5.92
C ASP A 109 -22.40 -15.70 4.91
N VAL A 110 -22.87 -16.57 4.01
CA VAL A 110 -22.04 -17.15 2.95
C VAL A 110 -21.47 -16.09 2.03
N GLU A 111 -22.16 -14.96 1.82
CA GLU A 111 -21.63 -13.87 1.02
C GLU A 111 -20.53 -13.11 1.76
N ASP A 112 -20.66 -12.90 3.07
CA ASP A 112 -19.61 -12.27 3.89
C ASP A 112 -18.31 -13.09 3.85
N VAL A 113 -18.42 -14.42 3.96
CA VAL A 113 -17.28 -15.33 3.84
C VAL A 113 -16.65 -15.23 2.44
N ARG A 114 -17.45 -15.16 1.37
CA ARG A 114 -16.94 -15.00 0.00
C ARG A 114 -16.28 -13.65 -0.22
N VAL A 115 -16.82 -12.58 0.34
CA VAL A 115 -16.26 -11.23 0.23
C VAL A 115 -14.90 -11.19 0.94
N ALA A 116 -14.80 -11.75 2.15
CA ALA A 116 -13.53 -11.88 2.86
C ALA A 116 -12.48 -12.65 2.04
N GLN A 117 -12.84 -13.82 1.50
CA GLN A 117 -11.94 -14.61 0.65
C GLN A 117 -11.49 -13.89 -0.62
N ARG A 118 -12.39 -13.11 -1.25
CA ARG A 118 -12.04 -12.30 -2.43
C ARG A 118 -11.05 -11.19 -2.05
N ALA A 119 -11.21 -10.56 -0.89
CA ALA A 119 -10.29 -9.54 -0.41
C ALA A 119 -8.88 -10.12 -0.23
N ASP A 120 -8.77 -11.29 0.43
CA ASP A 120 -7.49 -11.99 0.63
C ASP A 120 -6.82 -12.35 -0.71
N TYR A 121 -7.59 -12.89 -1.65
CA TYR A 121 -7.08 -13.22 -2.98
C TYR A 121 -6.56 -11.98 -3.75
N VAL A 122 -7.27 -10.84 -3.64
CA VAL A 122 -6.86 -9.60 -4.28
C VAL A 122 -5.55 -9.09 -3.69
N GLU A 123 -5.40 -9.13 -2.36
CA GLU A 123 -4.18 -8.74 -1.68
C GLU A 123 -3.00 -9.62 -2.10
N GLU A 124 -3.18 -10.95 -2.10
CA GLU A 124 -2.14 -11.89 -2.50
C GLU A 124 -1.75 -11.69 -3.98
N ARG A 125 -2.73 -11.52 -4.87
CA ARG A 125 -2.49 -11.23 -6.28
C ARG A 125 -1.66 -9.95 -6.46
N ASP A 126 -1.98 -8.89 -5.72
CA ASP A 126 -1.30 -7.61 -5.84
C ASP A 126 0.13 -7.68 -5.29
N ARG A 127 0.34 -8.46 -4.21
CA ARG A 127 1.67 -8.80 -3.69
C ARG A 127 2.51 -9.57 -4.71
N LEU A 128 1.96 -10.60 -5.36
CA LEU A 128 2.68 -11.35 -6.39
C LEU A 128 3.02 -10.43 -7.57
N ARG A 129 2.07 -9.61 -8.04
CA ARG A 129 2.31 -8.65 -9.12
C ARG A 129 3.43 -7.67 -8.78
N ALA A 130 3.50 -7.17 -7.55
CA ALA A 130 4.59 -6.32 -7.10
C ALA A 130 5.95 -7.04 -7.19
N LYS A 131 6.03 -8.28 -6.69
CA LYS A 131 7.24 -9.10 -6.75
C LYS A 131 7.70 -9.37 -8.20
N TYR A 132 6.77 -9.66 -9.10
CA TYR A 132 7.10 -9.85 -10.52
C TYR A 132 7.57 -8.57 -11.20
N ARG A 133 6.96 -7.42 -10.86
CA ARG A 133 7.42 -6.11 -11.36
C ARG A 133 8.85 -5.84 -10.91
N GLU A 134 9.14 -5.98 -9.62
CA GLU A 134 10.49 -5.83 -9.07
C GLU A 134 11.51 -6.73 -9.77
N ARG A 135 11.20 -8.02 -9.92
CA ARG A 135 12.11 -8.97 -10.59
C ARG A 135 12.35 -8.62 -12.06
N ARG A 136 11.31 -8.16 -12.76
CA ARG A 136 11.41 -7.71 -14.15
C ARG A 136 12.27 -6.46 -14.27
N ASP A 137 12.09 -5.51 -13.36
CA ASP A 137 12.82 -4.24 -13.37
C ASP A 137 14.30 -4.48 -13.01
N ALA A 138 14.59 -5.40 -12.09
CA ALA A 138 15.94 -5.87 -11.79
C ALA A 138 16.60 -6.54 -13.02
N TYR A 139 15.90 -7.44 -13.71
CA TYR A 139 16.42 -8.07 -14.92
C TYR A 139 16.70 -7.04 -16.03
N ARG A 140 15.79 -6.08 -16.22
CA ARG A 140 15.98 -4.99 -17.18
C ARG A 140 17.22 -4.15 -16.83
N ALA A 141 17.44 -3.87 -15.55
CA ALA A 141 18.62 -3.13 -15.11
C ALA A 141 19.93 -3.88 -15.42
N LEU A 142 19.95 -5.21 -15.25
CA LEU A 142 21.10 -6.05 -15.63
C LEU A 142 21.38 -6.00 -17.13
N VAL A 143 20.34 -6.19 -17.96
CA VAL A 143 20.47 -6.15 -19.43
C VAL A 143 20.98 -4.77 -19.88
N ASN A 144 20.41 -3.69 -19.35
CA ASN A 144 20.86 -2.35 -19.69
C ASN A 144 22.31 -2.10 -19.25
N ALA A 145 22.75 -2.65 -18.11
CA ALA A 145 24.13 -2.54 -17.66
C ALA A 145 25.10 -3.28 -18.59
N GLU A 146 24.75 -4.48 -19.05
CA GLU A 146 25.52 -5.22 -20.06
C GLU A 146 25.62 -4.43 -21.39
N GLU A 147 24.50 -3.87 -21.86
CA GLU A 147 24.49 -3.02 -23.06
C GLU A 147 25.36 -1.77 -22.89
N GLU A 148 25.36 -1.16 -21.72
CA GLU A 148 26.23 -0.03 -21.40
C GLU A 148 27.72 -0.42 -21.39
N GLU A 149 28.07 -1.57 -20.81
CA GLU A 149 29.43 -2.09 -20.81
C GLU A 149 29.91 -2.39 -22.23
N GLU A 150 29.10 -3.07 -23.04
CA GLU A 150 29.41 -3.30 -24.46
C GLU A 150 29.57 -1.98 -25.22
N ALA A 151 28.71 -0.98 -24.95
CA ALA A 151 28.84 0.33 -25.59
C ALA A 151 30.14 1.03 -25.18
N ARG A 152 30.59 0.90 -23.92
CA ARG A 152 31.88 1.41 -23.44
C ARG A 152 33.04 0.70 -24.13
N GLU A 153 33.00 -0.63 -24.24
CA GLU A 153 34.02 -1.41 -24.95
C GLU A 153 34.08 -1.03 -26.43
N ARG A 154 32.94 -0.98 -27.14
CA ARG A 154 32.87 -0.56 -28.54
C ARG A 154 33.48 0.82 -28.75
N ARG A 155 33.23 1.77 -27.83
CA ARG A 155 33.84 3.11 -27.87
C ARG A 155 35.36 3.04 -27.68
N ALA A 156 35.86 2.22 -26.75
CA ALA A 156 37.29 2.03 -26.53
C ALA A 156 37.98 1.43 -27.77
N TYR A 157 37.38 0.40 -28.38
CA TYR A 157 37.89 -0.19 -29.62
C TYR A 157 37.91 0.81 -30.78
N GLN A 158 36.88 1.65 -30.92
CA GLN A 158 36.86 2.71 -31.93
C GLN A 158 37.98 3.74 -31.71
N GLN A 159 38.26 4.12 -30.46
CA GLN A 159 39.37 5.03 -30.15
C GLN A 159 40.73 4.43 -30.49
N LEU A 160 40.95 3.16 -30.14
CA LEU A 160 42.16 2.40 -30.51
C LEU A 160 42.35 2.32 -32.03
N GLY A 161 41.27 2.06 -32.77
CA GLY A 161 41.28 2.06 -34.24
C GLY A 161 41.76 3.39 -34.81
N ARG A 162 41.18 4.51 -34.34
CA ARG A 162 41.59 5.86 -34.76
C ARG A 162 43.04 6.18 -34.44
N ALA A 163 43.52 5.83 -33.24
CA ALA A 163 44.91 6.03 -32.85
C ALA A 163 45.88 5.24 -33.74
N ARG A 164 45.52 4.00 -34.09
CA ARG A 164 46.30 3.16 -35.02
C ARG A 164 46.39 3.79 -36.41
N ASP A 165 45.29 4.31 -36.92
CA ASP A 165 45.24 4.95 -38.24
C ASP A 165 46.07 6.24 -38.27
N GLN A 166 45.99 7.06 -37.22
CA GLN A 166 46.83 8.25 -37.04
C GLN A 166 48.33 7.89 -37.02
N TYR A 167 48.71 6.83 -36.30
CA TYR A 167 50.09 6.36 -36.27
C TYR A 167 50.56 5.87 -37.65
N ARG A 168 49.70 5.16 -38.38
CA ARG A 168 49.98 4.67 -39.74
C ARG A 168 50.22 5.84 -40.71
N GLU A 169 49.41 6.90 -40.63
CA GLU A 169 49.60 8.13 -41.40
C GLU A 169 50.90 8.83 -41.06
N MET A 170 51.20 9.03 -39.76
CA MET A 170 52.45 9.66 -39.33
C MET A 170 53.66 8.93 -39.90
N ARG A 171 53.66 7.58 -39.84
CA ARG A 171 54.73 6.77 -40.40
C ARG A 171 54.83 6.91 -41.92
N HIS A 172 53.70 6.98 -42.62
CA HIS A 172 53.68 7.22 -44.07
C HIS A 172 54.28 8.58 -44.43
N ARG A 173 53.91 9.65 -43.69
CA ARG A 173 54.48 10.99 -43.89
C ARG A 173 55.98 11.01 -43.62
N GLN A 174 56.43 10.45 -42.50
CA GLN A 174 57.86 10.36 -42.19
C GLN A 174 58.66 9.61 -43.27
N ARG A 175 58.11 8.53 -43.84
CA ARG A 175 58.74 7.79 -44.95
C ARG A 175 58.77 8.61 -46.24
N ALA A 176 57.69 9.32 -46.56
CA ALA A 176 57.63 10.21 -47.72
C ALA A 176 58.65 11.34 -47.58
N ASP A 177 58.74 11.96 -46.41
CA ASP A 177 59.70 13.02 -46.10
C ASP A 177 61.15 12.52 -46.18
N ALA A 178 61.44 11.32 -45.67
CA ALA A 178 62.76 10.71 -45.78
C ALA A 178 63.15 10.42 -47.24
N ARG A 179 62.20 9.92 -48.06
CA ARG A 179 62.41 9.73 -49.51
C ARG A 179 62.65 11.06 -50.22
N ALA A 180 61.86 12.08 -49.90
CA ALA A 180 61.99 13.42 -50.49
C ALA A 180 63.33 14.08 -50.11
N ARG A 181 63.85 13.83 -48.90
CA ARG A 181 65.19 14.27 -48.50
C ARG A 181 66.29 13.57 -49.29
N ARG A 182 66.21 12.24 -49.44
CA ARG A 182 67.17 11.48 -50.26
C ARG A 182 67.16 11.91 -51.72
N ALA A 183 65.99 12.12 -52.31
CA ALA A 183 65.86 12.61 -53.68
C ALA A 183 66.46 14.01 -53.87
N ARG A 184 66.33 14.89 -52.85
CA ARG A 184 66.98 16.20 -52.85
C ARG A 184 68.50 16.11 -52.73
N GLN A 185 69.02 15.19 -51.92
CA GLN A 185 70.46 14.95 -51.80
C GLN A 185 71.04 14.38 -53.10
N ALA A 186 70.40 13.38 -53.71
CA ALA A 186 70.84 12.83 -55.00
C ALA A 186 70.86 13.88 -56.11
N ARG A 187 69.84 14.76 -56.18
CA ARG A 187 69.86 15.90 -57.13
C ARG A 187 70.96 16.90 -56.81
N ALA A 188 71.24 17.16 -55.54
CA ALA A 188 72.32 18.06 -55.16
C ALA A 188 73.70 17.47 -55.49
N GLU A 189 73.86 16.14 -55.40
CA GLU A 189 75.04 15.41 -55.88
C GLU A 189 75.16 15.48 -57.41
N GLU A 190 74.08 15.23 -58.17
CA GLU A 190 74.07 15.40 -59.64
C GLU A 190 74.38 16.85 -60.04
N THR A 191 73.80 17.86 -59.37
CA THR A 191 74.09 19.27 -59.68
C THR A 191 75.52 19.66 -59.29
N ALA A 192 76.10 19.02 -58.27
CA ALA A 192 77.50 19.21 -57.87
C ALA A 192 78.48 18.53 -58.84
N GLU A 193 78.11 17.38 -59.41
CA GLU A 193 78.85 16.74 -60.50
C GLU A 193 78.76 17.57 -61.79
N GLU A 194 77.57 18.08 -62.14
CA GLU A 194 77.35 18.90 -63.34
C GLU A 194 78.07 20.27 -63.25
N THR A 195 78.12 20.89 -62.06
CA THR A 195 78.92 22.11 -61.84
C THR A 195 80.42 21.85 -61.76
N ALA A 196 80.86 20.67 -61.30
CA ALA A 196 82.28 20.27 -61.38
C ALA A 196 82.72 19.99 -62.83
N GLU A 197 81.81 19.50 -63.68
CA GLU A 197 82.04 19.30 -65.12
C GLU A 197 81.97 20.63 -65.91
N GLU A 198 81.14 21.59 -65.48
CA GLU A 198 81.10 22.95 -66.06
C GLU A 198 82.34 23.79 -65.71
N ASP A 199 82.87 23.72 -64.47
CA ASP A 199 84.10 24.43 -64.08
C ASP A 199 85.34 23.95 -64.88
N ASP A 200 85.43 22.65 -65.22
CA ASP A 200 86.50 22.08 -66.06
C ASP A 200 86.43 22.58 -67.53
N LEU A 201 85.22 22.91 -67.99
CA LEU A 201 84.95 23.43 -69.33
C LEU A 201 85.32 24.92 -69.48
N TRP A 202 85.13 25.73 -68.42
CA TRP A 202 85.57 27.12 -68.39
C TRP A 202 87.10 27.28 -68.25
N GLU A 203 87.80 26.33 -67.61
CA GLU A 203 89.27 26.27 -67.62
C GLU A 203 89.86 25.98 -69.02
N THR A 204 89.13 25.22 -69.86
CA THR A 204 89.63 24.77 -71.17
C THR A 204 89.44 25.82 -72.29
N ILE A 205 88.46 26.74 -72.19
CA ILE A 205 88.09 27.66 -73.29
C ILE A 205 88.67 29.09 -73.12
N LEU A 206 89.10 29.49 -71.92
CA LEU A 206 89.83 30.75 -71.70
C LEU A 206 91.20 30.44 -71.11
N GLY A 207 92.20 30.24 -71.97
CA GLY A 207 93.60 30.10 -71.58
C GLY A 207 94.05 31.24 -70.68
N GLY A 208 94.11 30.96 -69.38
CA GLY A 208 94.61 31.84 -68.35
C GLY A 208 96.10 31.59 -68.14
N ASP A 209 96.93 32.31 -68.87
CA ASP A 209 98.35 32.45 -68.59
C ASP A 209 98.53 33.52 -67.49
N ARG A 210 98.77 33.08 -66.24
CA ARG A 210 99.64 33.70 -65.22
C ARG A 210 99.73 32.88 -63.93
#